data_AF-A0A0B1TEX3-F1
#
_entry.id   AF-A0A0B1TEX3-F1
#
_cell.length_a   1.000
_cell.length_b   1.000
_cell.length_c   1.000
_cell.angle_alpha   90.00
_cell.angle_beta   90.00
_cell.angle_gamma   90.00
#
_symmetry.space_group_name_H-M   'P 1'
#
loop_
_entity.id
_entity.type
_entity.pdbx_description
1 polymer ?
#
loop_
_entity_poly.entity_id
_entity_poly.type
_entity_poly.pdbx_seq_one_letter_code
_entity_poly.pdbx_strand_id
1 'polypeptide(L)'
;MDHGVTRFFSDCYRIERGPCYRCLFPVPTNPAHVTNCSEGGVLGPVVGVIGSLQALEALKIAAGITPSFASKLYLFDGKYGKSRTITIRPRSRDCAVCGDHPSITQLIDYESFCGSRACDKVQNLKLLDSVSRVSPSEYSRIRHSRPVTVLVDTRPRHEFEIASLSEAISKFSFEIYFALLSLQMLVLNCFLVDIPMDELRTLDSSSIGEKLCLDCTAGDSEEVFVICHRGNDSQIAVKILEEKLKPLRVRDVIGGYEAWATEIDQEFPHY
;
A
#
# COMPACT_ATOMS: atom_id res chain seq x y z
N MET A 1 7.29 4.54 -17.89
CA MET A 1 6.11 3.97 -17.20
C MET A 1 5.04 3.71 -18.25
N ASP A 2 5.08 2.52 -18.86
CA ASP A 2 4.07 2.07 -19.84
C ASP A 2 2.94 1.39 -19.06
N HIS A 3 1.92 2.15 -18.69
CA HIS A 3 0.71 1.63 -18.05
C HIS A 3 -0.26 1.13 -19.12
N GLY A 4 0.06 -0.02 -19.73
CA GLY A 4 -0.82 -0.70 -20.69
C GLY A 4 -1.73 -1.70 -20.01
N VAL A 5 -3.01 -1.37 -19.83
CA VAL A 5 -4.03 -2.36 -19.43
C VAL A 5 -4.21 -3.34 -20.59
N THR A 6 -3.82 -4.59 -20.35
CA THR A 6 -3.78 -5.67 -21.34
C THR A 6 -4.76 -6.75 -20.89
N ARG A 7 -5.87 -6.99 -21.60
CA ARG A 7 -6.75 -8.13 -21.27
C ARG A 7 -7.39 -8.79 -22.49
N PHE A 8 -7.66 -10.08 -22.32
CA PHE A 8 -7.82 -11.09 -23.36
C PHE A 8 -9.26 -11.64 -23.37
N PHE A 9 -9.88 -11.72 -24.54
CA PHE A 9 -11.17 -12.40 -24.74
C PHE A 9 -10.94 -13.74 -25.42
N SER A 10 -11.16 -14.85 -24.71
CA SER A 10 -11.21 -16.19 -25.33
C SER A 10 -12.67 -16.56 -25.57
N ASP A 11 -13.04 -16.71 -26.84
CA ASP A 11 -14.37 -17.11 -27.28
C ASP A 11 -14.69 -18.54 -26.79
N CYS A 12 -15.84 -18.72 -26.15
CA CYS A 12 -16.28 -20.01 -25.60
C CYS A 12 -17.46 -20.63 -26.35
N TYR A 13 -18.04 -19.93 -27.33
CA TYR A 13 -19.15 -20.46 -28.12
C TYR A 13 -18.74 -20.71 -29.57
N ARG A 14 -18.66 -22.01 -29.91
CA ARG A 14 -18.61 -22.59 -31.28
C ARG A 14 -17.20 -22.89 -31.87
N ILE A 15 -16.76 -24.12 -31.59
CA ILE A 15 -15.94 -25.06 -32.41
C ILE A 15 -14.49 -24.68 -32.79
N GLU A 16 -14.05 -23.43 -32.67
CA GLU A 16 -12.61 -23.12 -32.65
C GLU A 16 -12.25 -22.43 -31.33
N ARG A 17 -11.80 -23.22 -30.35
CA ARG A 17 -11.33 -22.68 -29.07
C ARG A 17 -10.19 -21.71 -29.36
N GLY A 18 -10.46 -20.41 -29.21
CA GLY A 18 -9.43 -19.38 -29.27
C GLY A 18 -8.31 -19.67 -28.26
N PRO A 19 -7.15 -19.01 -28.41
CA PRO A 19 -6.08 -19.12 -27.43
C PRO A 19 -6.62 -18.81 -26.02
N CYS A 20 -6.13 -19.52 -25.00
CA CYS A 20 -6.40 -19.14 -23.62
C CYS A 20 -5.39 -18.06 -23.16
N TYR A 21 -5.61 -17.47 -21.99
CA TYR A 21 -4.66 -16.51 -21.40
C TYR A 21 -3.22 -17.07 -21.33
N ARG A 22 -3.08 -18.36 -20.98
CA ARG A 22 -1.77 -19.05 -20.90
C ARG A 22 -1.13 -19.32 -22.25
N CYS A 23 -1.87 -19.25 -23.36
CA CYS A 23 -1.28 -19.26 -24.70
C CYS A 23 -0.55 -17.94 -25.00
N LEU A 24 -1.01 -16.82 -24.45
CA LEU A 24 -0.34 -15.53 -24.60
C LEU A 24 0.75 -15.31 -23.55
N PHE A 25 0.50 -15.72 -22.29
CA PHE A 25 1.41 -15.57 -21.17
C PHE A 25 1.71 -16.93 -20.51
N PRO A 26 2.62 -17.74 -21.10
CA PRO A 26 2.87 -19.11 -20.65
C PRO A 26 3.47 -19.22 -19.25
N VAL A 27 4.32 -18.26 -18.89
CA VAL A 27 5.03 -18.23 -17.60
C VAL A 27 4.42 -17.12 -16.74
N PRO A 28 3.97 -17.41 -15.51
CA PRO A 28 3.52 -16.36 -14.59
C PRO A 28 4.69 -15.44 -14.24
N THR A 29 4.43 -14.14 -14.15
CA THR A 29 5.40 -13.18 -13.62
C THR A 29 5.72 -13.50 -12.16
N ASN A 30 6.97 -13.32 -11.77
CA ASN A 30 7.42 -13.54 -10.40
C ASN A 30 6.61 -12.62 -9.44
N PRO A 31 5.93 -13.18 -8.41
CA PRO A 31 5.10 -12.41 -7.48
C PRO A 31 5.80 -11.22 -6.84
N ALA A 32 7.12 -11.32 -6.60
CA ALA A 32 7.92 -10.24 -6.01
C ALA A 32 8.04 -8.98 -6.90
N HIS A 33 7.67 -9.06 -8.19
CA HIS A 33 7.70 -7.94 -9.14
C HIS A 33 6.32 -7.40 -9.51
N VAL A 34 5.25 -7.87 -8.85
CA VAL A 34 3.87 -7.45 -9.13
C VAL A 34 3.43 -6.47 -8.05
N THR A 35 3.28 -5.20 -8.41
CA THR A 35 2.68 -4.19 -7.53
C THR A 35 1.18 -4.44 -7.40
N ASN A 36 0.65 -4.39 -6.19
CA ASN A 36 -0.80 -4.47 -5.98
C ASN A 36 -1.48 -3.13 -6.34
N CYS A 37 -2.80 -3.16 -6.56
CA CYS A 37 -3.56 -1.98 -6.99
C CYS A 37 -3.57 -0.86 -5.94
N SER A 38 -3.43 -1.20 -4.65
CA SER A 38 -3.31 -0.25 -3.55
C SER A 38 -1.96 0.48 -3.52
N GLU A 39 -0.87 -0.19 -3.89
CA GLU A 39 0.48 0.38 -3.91
C GLU A 39 0.79 1.10 -5.23
N GLY A 40 0.31 0.56 -6.36
CA GLY A 40 0.59 1.11 -7.69
C GLY A 40 -0.37 2.23 -8.13
N GLY A 41 -1.52 2.34 -7.47
CA GLY A 41 -2.61 3.24 -7.86
C GLY A 41 -3.34 2.80 -9.14
N VAL A 42 -4.64 3.07 -9.22
CA VAL A 42 -5.47 2.72 -10.38
C VAL A 42 -6.33 3.91 -10.79
N LEU A 43 -6.27 4.30 -12.07
CA LEU A 43 -7.15 5.32 -12.63
C LEU A 43 -8.53 4.73 -12.92
N GLY A 44 -9.49 4.99 -12.04
CA GLY A 44 -10.88 4.52 -12.16
C GLY A 44 -11.51 4.73 -13.55
N PRO A 45 -11.36 5.91 -14.20
CA PRO A 45 -11.89 6.13 -15.55
C PRO A 45 -11.35 5.17 -16.61
N VAL A 46 -10.06 4.81 -16.52
CA VAL A 46 -9.43 3.84 -17.45
C VAL A 46 -10.05 2.46 -17.28
N VAL A 47 -10.24 2.02 -16.03
CA VAL A 47 -10.90 0.75 -15.73
C VAL A 47 -12.37 0.77 -16.18
N GLY A 48 -13.07 1.90 -16.00
CA GLY A 48 -14.45 2.07 -16.44
C GLY A 48 -14.64 1.93 -17.96
N VAL A 49 -13.74 2.51 -18.76
CA VAL A 49 -13.74 2.35 -20.23
C VAL A 49 -13.57 0.87 -20.61
N ILE A 50 -12.58 0.20 -20.03
CA ILE A 50 -12.30 -1.21 -20.35
C ILE A 50 -13.45 -2.12 -19.88
N GLY A 51 -14.00 -1.88 -18.69
CA GLY A 51 -15.15 -2.63 -18.17
C GLY A 51 -16.40 -2.48 -19.04
N SER A 52 -16.66 -1.28 -19.55
CA SER A 52 -17.77 -1.03 -20.46
C SER A 52 -17.62 -1.79 -21.79
N LEU A 53 -16.39 -1.82 -22.34
CA LEU A 53 -16.09 -2.63 -23.54
C LEU A 53 -16.28 -4.13 -23.27
N GLN A 54 -15.87 -4.62 -22.09
CA GLN A 54 -16.08 -6.02 -21.69
C GLN A 54 -17.56 -6.39 -21.58
N ALA A 55 -18.36 -5.53 -20.94
CA ALA A 55 -19.80 -5.74 -20.84
C ALA A 55 -20.44 -5.80 -22.23
N LEU A 56 -20.04 -4.91 -23.14
CA LEU A 56 -20.56 -4.90 -24.51
C LEU A 56 -20.22 -6.20 -25.28
N GLU A 57 -18.99 -6.70 -25.19
CA GLU A 57 -18.62 -7.97 -25.84
C GLU A 57 -19.35 -9.16 -25.23
N ALA A 58 -19.56 -9.19 -23.92
CA ALA A 58 -20.36 -10.21 -23.26
C ALA A 58 -21.82 -10.20 -23.75
N LEU A 59 -22.41 -9.01 -23.92
CA LEU A 59 -23.75 -8.85 -24.48
C LEU A 59 -23.82 -9.33 -25.93
N LYS A 60 -22.80 -9.03 -26.76
CA LYS A 60 -22.73 -9.54 -28.14
C LYS A 60 -22.74 -11.08 -28.16
N ILE A 61 -21.89 -11.70 -27.35
CA ILE A 61 -21.83 -13.17 -27.25
C ILE A 61 -23.18 -13.74 -26.81
N ALA A 62 -23.81 -13.16 -25.78
CA ALA A 62 -25.11 -13.60 -25.29
C ALA A 62 -26.23 -13.46 -26.35
N ALA A 63 -26.14 -12.43 -27.20
CA ALA A 63 -27.06 -12.20 -28.30
C ALA A 63 -26.74 -13.04 -29.56
N GLY A 64 -25.71 -13.89 -29.53
CA GLY A 64 -25.26 -14.66 -30.70
C GLY A 64 -24.59 -13.79 -31.78
N ILE A 65 -24.21 -12.56 -31.45
CA ILE A 65 -23.47 -11.64 -32.31
C ILE A 65 -21.98 -11.95 -32.17
N THR A 66 -21.26 -12.02 -33.30
CA THR A 66 -19.82 -12.25 -33.29
C THR A 66 -19.09 -11.12 -32.54
N PRO A 67 -18.28 -11.45 -31.52
CA PRO A 67 -17.50 -10.45 -30.78
C PRO A 67 -16.47 -9.77 -31.68
N SER A 68 -16.27 -8.47 -31.46
CA SER A 68 -15.34 -7.63 -32.21
C SER A 68 -13.87 -7.88 -31.85
N PHE A 69 -13.64 -8.28 -30.59
CA PHE A 69 -12.30 -8.48 -30.02
C PHE A 69 -11.91 -9.94 -29.80
N ALA A 70 -12.67 -10.90 -30.35
CA ALA A 70 -12.24 -12.30 -30.34
C ALA A 70 -10.88 -12.46 -31.03
N SER A 71 -9.99 -13.21 -30.37
CA SER A 71 -8.61 -13.41 -30.81
C SER A 71 -7.86 -12.10 -31.07
N LYS A 72 -8.16 -11.06 -30.29
CA LYS A 72 -7.46 -9.78 -30.30
C LYS A 72 -7.17 -9.31 -28.88
N LEU A 73 -6.05 -8.60 -28.74
CA LEU A 73 -5.68 -7.88 -27.55
C LEU A 73 -5.90 -6.39 -27.79
N TYR A 74 -6.84 -5.80 -27.06
CA TYR A 74 -7.10 -4.37 -27.07
C TYR A 74 -6.24 -3.68 -26.01
N LEU A 75 -5.51 -2.65 -26.41
CA LEU A 75 -4.66 -1.81 -25.57
C LEU A 75 -5.19 -0.39 -25.61
N PHE A 76 -5.37 0.21 -24.45
CA PHE A 76 -5.81 1.59 -24.30
C PHE A 76 -4.76 2.40 -23.56
N ASP A 77 -4.33 3.50 -24.18
CA ASP A 77 -3.42 4.48 -23.63
C ASP A 77 -4.25 5.65 -23.09
N GLY A 78 -4.38 5.71 -21.76
CA GLY A 78 -5.15 6.76 -21.09
C GLY A 78 -4.52 8.15 -21.17
N LYS A 79 -3.21 8.26 -21.44
CA LYS A 79 -2.51 9.55 -21.51
C LYS A 79 -2.78 10.26 -22.83
N TYR A 80 -2.70 9.52 -23.93
CA TYR A 80 -2.89 10.09 -25.28
C TYR A 80 -4.25 9.76 -25.89
N GLY A 81 -5.12 9.02 -25.18
CA GLY A 81 -6.42 8.58 -25.66
C GLY A 81 -6.33 7.66 -26.88
N LYS A 82 -5.20 6.95 -27.05
CA LYS A 82 -4.96 6.10 -28.22
C LYS A 82 -5.36 4.67 -27.90
N SER A 83 -5.94 3.99 -28.88
CA SER A 83 -6.19 2.56 -28.80
C SER A 83 -5.41 1.80 -29.85
N ARG A 84 -4.88 0.64 -29.47
CA ARG A 84 -4.23 -0.31 -30.39
C ARG A 84 -4.87 -1.67 -30.23
N THR A 85 -5.14 -2.35 -31.34
CA THR A 85 -5.66 -3.71 -31.32
C THR A 85 -4.66 -4.62 -32.00
N ILE A 86 -4.22 -5.67 -31.30
CA ILE A 86 -3.22 -6.61 -31.78
C ILE A 86 -3.89 -7.97 -31.97
N THR A 87 -3.83 -8.52 -33.17
CA THR A 87 -4.27 -9.90 -33.41
C THR A 87 -3.31 -10.86 -32.72
N ILE A 88 -3.85 -11.75 -31.91
CA ILE A 88 -3.06 -12.71 -31.13
C ILE A 88 -2.92 -14.03 -31.88
N ARG A 89 -1.87 -14.78 -31.54
CA ARG A 89 -1.61 -16.08 -32.15
C ARG A 89 -2.71 -17.09 -31.78
N PRO A 90 -3.00 -18.07 -32.65
CA PRO A 90 -3.92 -19.16 -32.32
C PRO A 90 -3.47 -19.98 -31.11
N ARG A 91 -4.34 -20.87 -30.63
CA ARG A 91 -4.05 -21.82 -29.56
C ARG A 91 -2.71 -22.54 -29.77
N SER A 92 -1.88 -22.57 -28.74
CA SER A 92 -0.67 -23.40 -28.73
C SER A 92 -0.99 -24.85 -28.36
N ARG A 93 -0.43 -25.82 -29.11
CA ARG A 93 -0.55 -27.25 -28.82
C ARG A 93 0.16 -27.67 -27.54
N ASP A 94 1.21 -26.94 -27.15
CA ASP A 94 1.99 -27.20 -25.94
C ASP A 94 1.51 -26.38 -24.73
N CYS A 95 0.32 -25.78 -24.81
CA CYS A 95 -0.20 -24.98 -23.71
C CYS A 95 -0.50 -25.84 -22.48
N ALA A 96 0.05 -25.46 -21.33
CA ALA A 96 -0.15 -26.15 -20.06
C ALA A 96 -1.62 -26.33 -19.64
N VAL A 97 -2.55 -25.50 -20.17
CA VAL A 97 -3.98 -25.53 -19.82
C VAL A 97 -4.86 -26.10 -20.93
N CYS A 98 -4.66 -25.68 -22.18
CA CYS A 98 -5.54 -26.03 -23.30
C CYS A 98 -4.84 -26.72 -24.48
N GLY A 99 -3.60 -27.15 -24.28
CA GLY A 99 -2.82 -27.91 -25.25
C GLY A 99 -3.32 -29.34 -25.44
N ASP A 100 -2.61 -30.11 -26.27
CA ASP A 100 -2.97 -31.49 -26.61
C ASP A 100 -2.71 -32.44 -25.42
N HIS A 101 -1.76 -32.08 -24.54
CA HIS A 101 -1.43 -32.78 -23.30
C HIS A 101 -1.33 -31.77 -22.12
N PRO A 102 -2.45 -31.35 -21.51
CA PRO A 102 -2.45 -30.33 -20.47
C PRO A 102 -1.81 -30.83 -19.17
N SER A 103 -0.90 -30.02 -18.62
CA SER A 103 -0.22 -30.32 -17.34
C SER A 103 -0.90 -29.67 -16.14
N ILE A 104 -1.67 -28.59 -16.34
CA ILE A 104 -2.46 -27.92 -15.31
C ILE A 104 -3.91 -28.39 -15.47
N THR A 105 -4.32 -29.33 -14.63
CA THR A 105 -5.66 -29.94 -14.65
C THR A 105 -6.56 -29.46 -13.52
N GLN A 106 -6.01 -28.80 -12.51
CA GLN A 106 -6.75 -28.24 -11.39
C GLN A 106 -6.31 -26.80 -11.11
N LEU A 107 -7.23 -26.03 -10.54
CA LEU A 107 -6.95 -24.68 -10.08
C LEU A 107 -6.05 -24.77 -8.85
N ILE A 108 -4.96 -24.00 -8.87
CA ILE A 108 -4.13 -23.79 -7.69
C ILE A 108 -4.85 -22.76 -6.82
N ASP A 109 -4.81 -22.94 -5.51
CA ASP A 109 -5.22 -21.90 -4.57
C ASP A 109 -4.26 -20.72 -4.71
N TYR A 110 -4.70 -19.71 -5.47
CA TYR A 110 -3.92 -18.53 -5.78
C TYR A 110 -3.63 -17.71 -4.52
N GLU A 111 -4.49 -17.77 -3.50
CA GLU A 111 -4.24 -17.10 -2.21
C GLU A 111 -3.09 -17.77 -1.46
N SER A 112 -3.06 -19.11 -1.46
CA SER A 112 -1.96 -19.89 -0.89
C SER A 112 -0.67 -19.75 -1.70
N PHE A 113 -0.75 -19.58 -3.02
CA PHE A 113 0.42 -19.47 -3.90
C PHE A 113 1.05 -18.07 -3.91
N CYS A 114 0.22 -17.02 -3.91
CA CYS A 114 0.66 -15.63 -3.93
C CYS A 114 0.80 -15.02 -2.51
N GLY A 115 0.40 -15.75 -1.46
CA GLY A 115 0.39 -15.26 -0.09
C GLY A 115 -0.56 -14.07 0.14
N SER A 116 -1.46 -13.80 -0.81
CA SER A 116 -2.34 -12.62 -0.85
C SER A 116 -3.74 -13.03 -1.32
N ARG A 117 -4.78 -12.61 -0.59
CA ARG A 117 -6.17 -12.94 -0.92
C ARG A 117 -6.71 -12.10 -2.07
N ALA A 118 -7.67 -12.64 -2.81
CA ALA A 118 -8.27 -11.97 -3.98
C ALA A 118 -9.26 -10.83 -3.62
N CYS A 119 -9.46 -10.56 -2.33
CA CYS A 119 -10.34 -9.50 -1.85
C CYS A 119 -9.52 -8.35 -1.29
N ASP A 120 -9.94 -7.12 -1.59
CA ASP A 120 -9.48 -5.81 -1.10
C ASP A 120 -9.56 -5.63 0.44
N LYS A 121 -9.67 -6.73 1.19
CA LYS A 121 -9.58 -6.73 2.64
C LYS A 121 -8.10 -6.70 3.00
N VAL A 122 -7.61 -5.48 3.25
CA VAL A 122 -6.35 -5.20 3.94
C VAL A 122 -6.18 -6.22 5.06
N GLN A 123 -5.22 -7.14 4.93
CA GLN A 123 -4.92 -8.04 6.03
C GLN A 123 -4.31 -7.19 7.15
N ASN A 124 -4.86 -7.31 8.36
CA ASN A 124 -4.19 -6.80 9.54
C ASN A 124 -2.93 -7.63 9.74
N LEU A 125 -1.79 -7.05 9.36
CA LEU A 125 -0.49 -7.63 9.56
C LEU A 125 -0.28 -7.86 11.08
N LYS A 126 0.40 -8.94 11.45
CA LYS A 126 0.71 -9.25 12.86
C LYS A 126 2.19 -9.63 13.01
N LEU A 127 3.07 -8.63 12.86
CA LEU A 127 4.52 -8.79 13.01
C LEU A 127 5.01 -8.52 14.43
N LEU A 128 4.28 -7.69 15.17
CA LEU A 128 4.66 -7.29 16.52
C LEU A 128 3.85 -8.06 17.58
N ASP A 129 4.47 -8.25 18.74
CA ASP A 129 3.76 -8.67 19.95
C ASP A 129 2.93 -7.52 20.50
N SER A 130 2.05 -7.80 21.47
CA SER A 130 1.20 -6.77 22.08
C SER A 130 1.97 -5.72 22.89
N VAL A 131 3.24 -5.96 23.24
CA VAL A 131 4.07 -5.06 24.04
C VAL A 131 4.68 -3.96 23.16
N SER A 132 5.01 -4.28 21.92
CA SER A 132 5.47 -3.34 20.89
C SER A 132 4.32 -2.63 20.15
N ARG A 133 3.08 -2.72 20.65
CA ARG A 133 1.92 -2.02 20.06
C ARG A 133 1.15 -1.21 21.11
N VAL A 134 0.49 -0.14 20.68
CA VAL A 134 -0.31 0.74 21.53
C VAL A 134 -1.66 1.04 20.87
N SER A 135 -2.75 1.05 21.64
CA SER A 135 -4.07 1.44 21.12
C SER A 135 -4.14 2.97 20.86
N PRO A 136 -5.00 3.46 19.95
CA PRO A 136 -5.19 4.90 19.75
C PRO A 136 -5.54 5.63 21.05
N SER A 137 -6.41 5.02 21.87
CA SER A 137 -6.82 5.56 23.17
C SER A 137 -5.70 5.62 24.19
N GLU A 138 -4.80 4.63 24.22
CA GLU A 138 -3.62 4.66 25.08
C GLU A 138 -2.58 5.65 24.56
N TYR A 139 -2.32 5.69 23.25
CA TYR A 139 -1.41 6.65 22.65
C TYR A 139 -1.88 8.09 22.90
N SER A 140 -3.17 8.39 22.72
CA SER A 140 -3.75 9.69 23.04
C SER A 140 -3.53 10.07 24.50
N ARG A 141 -3.73 9.15 25.46
CA ARG A 141 -3.43 9.41 26.88
C ARG A 141 -1.94 9.68 27.13
N ILE A 142 -1.05 8.90 26.52
CA ILE A 142 0.41 9.09 26.65
C ILE A 142 0.81 10.45 26.08
N ARG A 143 0.30 10.79 24.90
CA ARG A 143 0.51 12.05 24.18
C ARG A 143 0.10 13.28 25.02
N HIS A 144 -0.99 13.19 25.77
CA HIS A 144 -1.48 14.28 26.64
C HIS A 144 -0.84 14.33 28.04
N SER A 145 -0.15 13.27 28.47
CA SER A 145 0.43 13.19 29.82
C SER A 145 1.94 13.33 29.86
N ARG A 146 2.64 13.10 28.75
CA ARG A 146 4.11 13.19 28.68
C ARG A 146 4.56 14.47 28.00
N PRO A 147 5.52 15.20 28.58
CA PRO A 147 5.97 16.49 28.04
C PRO A 147 6.70 16.36 26.69
N VAL A 148 7.29 15.19 26.39
CA VAL A 148 7.98 14.90 25.14
C VAL A 148 7.61 13.49 24.66
N THR A 149 7.04 13.38 23.47
CA THR A 149 6.82 12.10 22.77
C THR A 149 7.15 12.24 21.30
N VAL A 150 7.93 11.31 20.74
CA VAL A 150 8.22 11.27 19.30
C VAL A 150 7.23 10.35 18.61
N LEU A 151 6.58 10.84 17.56
CA LEU A 151 5.72 10.08 16.67
C LEU A 151 6.30 10.12 15.25
N VAL A 152 6.46 8.97 14.62
CA VAL A 152 6.92 8.86 13.24
C VAL A 152 5.73 8.52 12.36
N ASP A 153 5.46 9.37 11.37
CA ASP A 153 4.47 9.11 10.33
C ASP A 153 5.17 8.45 9.14
N THR A 154 4.77 7.23 8.80
CA THR A 154 5.38 6.47 7.70
C THR A 154 4.55 6.44 6.43
N ARG A 155 3.46 7.22 6.39
CA ARG A 155 2.65 7.37 5.18
C ARG A 155 3.43 8.07 4.06
N PRO A 156 3.02 7.89 2.80
CA PRO A 156 3.50 8.73 1.71
C PRO A 156 3.27 10.22 1.97
N ARG A 157 4.18 11.08 1.50
CA ARG A 157 4.12 12.54 1.70
C ARG A 157 2.77 13.17 1.32
N HIS A 158 2.18 12.69 0.22
CA HIS A 158 0.88 13.20 -0.23
C HIS A 158 -0.27 12.89 0.74
N GLU A 159 -0.21 11.78 1.50
CA GLU A 159 -1.19 11.49 2.56
C GLU A 159 -0.92 12.34 3.81
N PHE A 160 0.35 12.54 4.14
CA PHE A 160 0.78 13.39 5.25
C PHE A 160 0.32 14.84 5.06
N GLU A 161 0.41 15.36 3.82
CA GLU A 161 -0.02 16.70 3.44
C GLU A 161 -1.55 16.90 3.50
N ILE A 162 -2.35 15.83 3.37
CA ILE A 162 -3.81 15.90 3.52
C ILE A 162 -4.19 16.20 4.97
N ALA A 163 -3.63 15.42 5.90
CA ALA A 163 -3.85 15.60 7.33
C ALA A 163 -2.78 14.88 8.15
N SER A 164 -2.39 15.48 9.26
CA SER A 164 -1.49 14.93 10.26
C SER A 164 -1.91 15.43 11.66
N LEU A 165 -1.41 14.78 12.72
CA LEU A 165 -1.76 15.18 14.09
C LEU A 165 -1.17 16.57 14.41
N SER A 166 -2.05 17.56 14.60
CA SER A 166 -1.75 19.01 14.57
C SER A 166 -0.86 19.56 15.69
N GLU A 167 -0.70 18.86 16.82
CA GLU A 167 0.16 19.34 17.93
C GLU A 167 1.62 18.91 17.75
N ALA A 168 1.97 18.52 16.54
CA ALA A 168 3.30 18.18 16.10
C ALA A 168 4.13 19.42 15.78
N ILE A 169 4.97 19.86 16.71
CA ILE A 169 5.85 21.00 16.45
C ILE A 169 7.05 20.50 15.64
N SER A 170 7.14 20.88 14.37
CA SER A 170 8.37 20.73 13.58
C SER A 170 9.51 21.56 14.21
N LYS A 171 10.70 20.97 14.35
CA LYS A 171 11.86 21.52 15.09
C LYS A 171 12.37 22.86 14.54
N PHE A 172 11.92 23.29 13.36
CA PHE A 172 12.34 24.53 12.72
C PHE A 172 12.02 25.81 13.51
N SER A 173 11.26 25.75 14.60
CA SER A 173 11.04 26.90 15.51
C SER A 173 11.88 26.87 16.79
N PHE A 174 12.93 26.04 16.87
CA PHE A 174 13.71 25.79 18.09
C PHE A 174 14.39 27.03 18.70
N GLU A 175 14.70 28.08 17.93
CA GLU A 175 15.30 29.31 18.50
C GLU A 175 14.32 30.14 19.34
N ILE A 176 13.01 30.06 19.08
CA ILE A 176 11.99 30.83 19.82
C ILE A 176 11.61 30.12 21.13
N TYR A 177 11.80 28.80 21.18
CA TYR A 177 11.30 27.95 22.27
C TYR A 177 12.09 28.07 23.58
N PHE A 178 13.41 28.29 23.49
CA PHE A 178 14.28 28.44 24.66
C PHE A 178 13.98 29.73 25.46
N ALA A 179 13.43 30.77 24.83
CA ALA A 179 13.07 32.01 25.51
C ALA A 179 11.84 31.86 26.42
N LEU A 180 10.90 30.99 26.05
CA LEU A 180 9.65 30.75 26.79
C LEU A 180 9.82 29.79 27.97
N LEU A 181 10.93 29.06 28.04
CA LEU A 181 11.29 28.19 29.17
C LEU A 181 11.42 28.95 30.50
N SER A 182 11.62 30.27 30.44
CA SER A 182 11.68 31.18 31.59
C SER A 182 10.34 31.34 32.34
N LEU A 183 9.22 30.86 31.78
CA LEU A 183 7.87 31.15 32.27
C LEU A 183 7.10 29.95 32.89
N GLN A 184 7.74 28.80 33.14
CA GLN A 184 7.11 27.64 33.80
C GLN A 184 5.76 27.19 33.16
N MET A 185 5.57 27.43 31.87
CA MET A 185 4.44 26.88 31.12
C MET A 185 4.81 25.46 30.67
N LEU A 186 4.14 24.45 31.23
CA LEU A 186 4.15 23.06 30.75
C LEU A 186 3.50 23.01 29.35
N VAL A 187 4.29 23.24 28.31
CA VAL A 187 3.82 23.01 26.93
C VAL A 187 4.12 21.55 26.59
N LEU A 188 3.05 20.78 26.39
CA LEU A 188 3.11 19.40 25.91
C LEU A 188 3.63 19.39 24.47
N ASN A 189 4.86 18.96 24.26
CA ASN A 189 5.49 18.93 22.95
C ASN A 189 5.50 17.51 22.39
N CYS A 190 4.54 17.22 21.54
CA CYS A 190 4.62 16.06 20.67
C CYS A 190 5.45 16.41 19.44
N PHE A 191 6.45 15.59 19.13
CA PHE A 191 7.30 15.77 17.96
C PHE A 191 6.87 14.77 16.89
N LEU A 192 6.17 15.22 15.85
CA LEU A 192 5.88 14.37 14.69
C LEU A 192 7.00 14.49 13.68
N VAL A 193 7.43 13.35 13.18
CA VAL A 193 8.48 13.23 12.18
C VAL A 193 7.88 12.54 10.96
N ASP A 194 7.84 13.26 9.85
CA ASP A 194 7.50 12.70 8.54
C ASP A 194 8.71 11.91 8.01
N ILE A 195 8.62 10.58 8.02
CA ILE A 195 9.59 9.67 7.41
C ILE A 195 8.82 8.61 6.62
N PRO A 196 8.48 8.88 5.35
CA PRO A 196 7.80 7.92 4.49
C PRO A 196 8.49 6.55 4.47
N MET A 197 7.71 5.48 4.32
CA MET A 197 8.23 4.11 4.45
C MET A 197 9.35 3.78 3.44
N ASP A 198 9.31 4.34 2.23
CA ASP A 198 10.38 4.21 1.22
C ASP A 198 11.67 4.90 1.66
N GLU A 199 11.56 6.08 2.27
CA GLU A 199 12.69 6.80 2.86
C GLU A 199 13.29 6.02 4.03
N LEU A 200 12.47 5.59 4.99
CA LEU A 200 12.90 4.87 6.20
C LEU A 200 13.71 3.59 5.91
N ARG A 201 13.34 2.88 4.84
CA ARG A 201 14.07 1.66 4.40
C ARG A 201 15.51 1.98 4.00
N THR A 202 15.75 3.14 3.40
CA THR A 202 17.04 3.51 2.83
C THR A 202 17.95 4.29 3.77
N LEU A 203 17.39 5.05 4.71
CA LEU A 203 18.18 5.87 5.65
C LEU A 203 19.09 5.01 6.54
N ASP A 204 20.27 5.51 6.85
CA ASP A 204 21.19 4.91 7.83
C ASP A 204 20.81 5.29 9.27
N SER A 205 21.42 4.62 10.25
CA SER A 205 21.11 4.84 11.67
C SER A 205 21.41 6.28 12.13
N SER A 206 22.48 6.90 11.63
CA SER A 206 22.82 8.30 11.91
C SER A 206 21.76 9.28 11.42
N SER A 207 21.33 9.16 10.15
CA SER A 207 20.32 10.08 9.60
C SER A 207 18.97 9.92 10.29
N ILE A 208 18.62 8.68 10.67
CA ILE A 208 17.39 8.45 11.43
C ILE A 208 17.50 9.07 12.83
N GLY A 209 18.62 8.88 13.54
CA GLY A 209 18.84 9.49 14.84
C GLY A 209 18.74 11.02 14.80
N GLU A 210 19.33 11.65 13.78
CA GLU A 210 19.24 13.10 13.56
C GLU A 210 17.79 13.55 13.31
N LYS A 211 17.05 12.84 12.43
CA LYS A 211 15.65 13.13 12.13
C LYS A 211 14.73 12.98 13.35
N LEU A 212 14.96 11.95 14.16
CA LEU A 212 14.20 11.70 15.39
C LEU A 212 14.63 12.61 16.54
N CYS A 213 15.74 13.34 16.38
CA CYS A 213 16.26 14.27 17.37
C CYS A 213 16.50 13.63 18.74
N LEU A 214 16.95 12.36 18.73
CA LEU A 214 17.25 11.59 19.93
C LEU A 214 18.56 12.10 20.53
N ASP A 215 18.51 12.63 21.75
CA ASP A 215 19.70 13.04 22.49
C ASP A 215 20.21 11.84 23.29
N CYS A 216 21.17 11.09 22.76
CA CYS A 216 21.77 9.89 23.37
C CYS A 216 22.46 10.12 24.75
N THR A 217 22.26 11.27 25.39
CA THR A 217 22.96 11.70 26.61
C THR A 217 22.08 11.71 27.87
N ALA A 218 20.76 11.54 27.75
CA ALA A 218 19.86 11.41 28.89
C ALA A 218 19.52 9.94 29.16
N GLY A 219 19.81 9.44 30.36
CA GLY A 219 19.63 8.04 30.77
C GLY A 219 18.19 7.54 30.90
N ASP A 220 17.21 8.18 30.26
CA ASP A 220 15.84 7.69 30.17
C ASP A 220 15.63 6.99 28.83
N SER A 221 15.04 5.79 28.86
CA SER A 221 14.75 5.02 27.65
C SER A 221 13.75 5.77 26.78
N GLU A 222 14.25 6.48 25.76
CA GLU A 222 13.41 7.20 24.81
C GLU A 222 12.46 6.21 24.12
N GLU A 223 11.17 6.53 24.16
CA GLU A 223 10.11 5.73 23.56
C GLU A 223 9.59 6.44 22.31
N VAL A 224 9.70 5.77 21.17
CA VAL A 224 9.26 6.28 19.87
C VAL A 224 7.98 5.57 19.45
N PHE A 225 7.02 6.34 18.97
CA PHE A 225 5.78 5.85 18.41
C PHE A 225 5.81 5.91 16.90
N VAL A 226 5.13 4.98 16.23
CA VAL A 226 5.00 4.97 14.77
C VAL A 226 3.53 4.86 14.38
N ILE A 227 3.11 5.63 13.38
CA ILE A 227 1.77 5.56 12.82
C ILE A 227 1.84 5.52 11.30
N CYS A 228 0.91 4.80 10.69
CA CYS A 228 0.68 4.85 9.25
C CYS A 228 -0.84 4.91 8.99
N HIS A 229 -1.28 4.72 7.74
CA HIS A 229 -2.70 4.81 7.39
C HIS A 229 -3.56 3.77 8.16
N ARG A 230 -3.16 2.49 8.20
CA ARG A 230 -3.97 1.38 8.79
C ARG A 230 -3.25 0.51 9.82
N GLY A 231 -2.04 0.88 10.23
CA GLY A 231 -1.26 0.12 11.21
C GLY A 231 -0.52 -1.11 10.66
N ASN A 232 -0.32 -1.21 9.34
CA ASN A 232 0.45 -2.27 8.69
C ASN A 232 1.92 -1.86 8.51
N ASP A 233 2.19 -0.80 7.74
CA ASP A 233 3.56 -0.29 7.53
C ASP A 233 4.24 0.14 8.83
N SER A 234 3.47 0.65 9.79
CA SER A 234 3.98 1.02 11.10
C SER A 234 4.59 -0.16 11.85
N GLN A 235 4.09 -1.38 11.67
CA GLN A 235 4.71 -2.58 12.26
C GLN A 235 6.04 -2.92 11.63
N ILE A 236 6.16 -2.72 10.31
CA ILE A 236 7.42 -2.93 9.59
C ILE A 236 8.44 -1.87 10.01
N ALA A 237 7.99 -0.62 10.11
CA ALA A 237 8.81 0.49 10.57
C ALA A 237 9.34 0.28 11.99
N VAL A 238 8.53 -0.24 12.92
CA VAL A 238 9.02 -0.64 14.26
C VAL A 238 10.18 -1.61 14.14
N LYS A 239 10.10 -2.66 13.30
CA LYS A 239 11.21 -3.61 13.12
C LYS A 239 12.46 -2.95 12.56
N ILE A 240 12.33 -2.04 11.60
CA ILE A 240 13.46 -1.32 11.02
C ILE A 240 14.11 -0.39 12.06
N LEU A 241 13.31 0.36 12.82
CA LEU A 241 13.81 1.27 13.85
C LEU A 241 14.46 0.50 15.00
N GLU A 242 13.82 -0.58 15.46
CA GLU A 242 14.38 -1.50 16.44
C GLU A 242 15.69 -2.09 15.92
N GLU A 243 15.85 -2.42 14.65
CA GLU A 243 17.10 -2.97 14.12
C GLU A 243 18.21 -1.90 14.06
N LYS A 244 17.87 -0.68 13.60
CA LYS A 244 18.85 0.38 13.32
C LYS A 244 19.28 1.20 14.54
N LEU A 245 18.46 1.27 15.60
CA LEU A 245 18.66 2.23 16.70
C LEU A 245 18.75 1.60 18.11
N LYS A 246 19.10 0.31 18.26
CA LYS A 246 19.16 -0.31 19.61
C LYS A 246 20.17 0.39 20.53
N PRO A 247 19.86 0.57 21.83
CA PRO A 247 18.59 0.20 22.50
C PRO A 247 17.55 1.34 22.44
N LEU A 248 16.47 1.14 21.68
CA LEU A 248 15.34 2.08 21.60
C LEU A 248 14.03 1.30 21.72
N ARG A 249 13.09 1.79 22.54
CA ARG A 249 11.76 1.19 22.64
C ARG A 249 10.87 1.82 21.57
N VAL A 250 10.38 1.01 20.64
CA VAL A 250 9.53 1.49 19.56
C VAL A 250 8.19 0.77 19.62
N ARG A 251 7.10 1.53 19.60
CA ARG A 251 5.72 1.00 19.53
C ARG A 251 4.99 1.59 18.36
N ASP A 252 4.04 0.88 17.79
CA ASP A 252 3.15 1.47 16.80
C ASP A 252 1.69 1.57 17.24
N VAL A 253 0.98 2.52 16.63
CA VAL A 253 -0.43 2.76 16.89
C VAL A 253 -1.28 1.74 16.12
N ILE A 254 -2.00 0.90 16.85
CA ILE A 254 -2.87 -0.14 16.29
C ILE A 254 -3.94 0.51 15.40
N GLY A 255 -4.06 0.03 14.16
CA GLY A 255 -5.06 0.50 13.21
C GLY A 255 -4.76 1.87 12.56
N GLY A 256 -3.64 2.50 12.91
CA GLY A 256 -3.17 3.72 12.24
C GLY A 256 -4.12 4.91 12.37
N TYR A 257 -4.10 5.79 11.37
CA TYR A 257 -5.00 6.94 11.28
C TYR A 257 -6.47 6.54 11.08
N GLU A 258 -6.78 5.40 10.45
CA GLU A 258 -8.17 4.90 10.36
C GLU A 258 -8.77 4.66 11.76
N ALA A 259 -8.02 4.00 12.65
CA ALA A 259 -8.46 3.79 14.02
C ALA A 259 -8.45 5.07 14.85
N TRP A 260 -7.47 5.97 14.63
CA TRP A 260 -7.47 7.30 15.26
C TRP A 260 -8.73 8.09 14.93
N ALA A 261 -9.10 8.17 13.65
CA ALA A 261 -10.27 8.90 13.20
C ALA A 261 -11.57 8.31 13.78
N THR A 262 -11.63 6.99 13.92
CA THR A 262 -12.82 6.31 14.45
C THR A 262 -12.95 6.43 15.97
N GLU A 263 -11.84 6.28 16.69
CA GLU A 263 -11.84 6.14 18.16
C GLU A 263 -11.58 7.46 18.92
N ILE A 264 -10.82 8.39 18.33
CA ILE A 264 -10.29 9.56 19.03
C ILE A 264 -10.80 10.87 18.43
N ASP A 265 -10.71 11.03 17.12
CA ASP A 265 -11.01 12.28 16.43
C ASP A 265 -11.83 12.03 15.16
N GLN A 266 -13.16 12.05 15.29
CA GLN A 266 -14.10 11.82 14.18
C GLN A 266 -14.10 12.94 13.14
N GLU A 267 -13.43 14.07 13.40
CA GLU A 267 -13.24 15.15 12.43
C GLU A 267 -11.98 14.92 11.57
N PHE A 268 -11.10 13.99 11.96
CA PHE A 268 -9.92 13.64 11.18
C PHE A 268 -10.35 13.05 9.82
N PRO A 269 -9.84 13.55 8.69
CA PRO A 269 -10.35 13.19 7.38
C PRO A 269 -10.05 11.74 7.03
N HIS A 270 -11.07 11.04 6.54
CA HIS A 270 -10.92 9.77 5.85
C HIS A 270 -10.57 10.05 4.38
N TYR A 271 -9.56 9.35 3.87
CA TYR A 271 -9.09 9.46 2.49
C TYR A 271 -8.68 8.09 1.96
#